data_AF-A0A255ELF9-F1
#
_entry.id   AF-A0A255ELF9-F1
#
_cell.length_a   1.000
_cell.length_b   1.000
_cell.length_c   1.000
_cell.angle_alpha   90.00
_cell.angle_beta   90.00
_cell.angle_gamma   90.00
#
_symmetry.space_group_name_H-M   'P 1'
#
loop_
_entity.id
_entity.type
_entity.pdbx_description
1 polymer ?
#
loop_
_entity_poly.entity_id
_entity_poly.type
_entity_poly.pdbx_seq_one_letter_code
_entity_poly.pdbx_strand_id
1 'polypeptide(L)'
;MITTDRGPLTVALVHAGAAVAAALRGAGHTVLEPDPSAYEDTAADVLVIGNPHPGQPMPHGEDLLALTSLPYRWIAGSEVRHVVSLGSTSVMDGYADGWYWDEDWAPRPTSAALPDWFFETVTREVLRAAPGLTGVALRADRGWVQPTDEMVAAVLEAVQPPTALRVMTIDDALWRPRHVLTDPLPSSAGEPAWPTVAPVRQVSRPRRITLYGAGPLGVATAEAIMAAGIELVWVDLRSLEEIAAAPPQAPGAPVPGPIEAPHRAAICDVTDADQVLEAARGSDCLINVTVLRHQLDGGMRVNLQGGMNVVDAAIELGLQRIVHTGPTRLISGFPWGYSEATGVGDASPSRPGADPYSLSKHLAAEYVRTLAAEHGLMAPILEFCQLVHPDFVGVQPSRHQQAINPYTISWRDAGEAVLAAALVSDLPEPAPVIQILAPHPAGRYLGDSAERLLGWRPQDRFLPVV
;
A
#
# COMPACT_ATOMS: atom_id res chain seq x y z
N MET A 1 29.74 19.57 21.22
CA MET A 1 30.57 19.72 20.00
C MET A 1 30.86 18.32 19.50
N ILE A 2 30.04 17.82 18.58
CA ILE A 2 30.28 16.54 17.90
C ILE A 2 31.12 16.90 16.68
N THR A 3 32.42 16.57 16.71
CA THR A 3 33.30 16.74 15.56
C THR A 3 33.12 15.53 14.64
N THR A 4 32.49 15.76 13.49
CA THR A 4 32.28 14.74 12.46
C THR A 4 33.61 14.45 11.76
N ASP A 5 34.17 13.27 11.94
CA ASP A 5 35.49 12.84 11.42
C ASP A 5 35.55 12.63 9.89
N ARG A 6 34.51 13.03 9.15
CA ARG A 6 34.53 13.09 7.67
C ARG A 6 34.51 14.54 7.23
N GLY A 7 35.31 14.82 6.20
CA GLY A 7 35.38 16.13 5.56
C GLY A 7 34.04 16.62 5.02
N PRO A 8 34.02 17.83 4.42
CA PRO A 8 32.80 18.42 3.88
C PRO A 8 32.08 17.47 2.92
N LEU A 9 30.76 17.39 3.04
CA LEU A 9 29.85 16.57 2.23
C LEU A 9 28.98 17.48 1.36
N THR A 10 28.49 16.95 0.25
CA THR A 10 27.42 17.56 -0.54
C THR A 10 26.08 16.97 -0.11
N VAL A 11 25.18 17.81 0.38
CA VAL A 11 23.88 17.41 0.94
C VAL A 11 22.76 18.02 0.10
N ALA A 12 21.92 17.17 -0.50
CA ALA A 12 20.66 17.58 -1.12
C ALA A 12 19.57 17.66 -0.04
N LEU A 13 18.88 18.79 0.04
CA LEU A 13 17.89 19.10 1.07
C LEU A 13 16.51 19.28 0.45
N VAL A 14 15.57 18.40 0.77
CA VAL A 14 14.21 18.38 0.22
C VAL A 14 13.19 18.39 1.37
N HIS A 15 12.33 19.39 1.45
CA HIS A 15 11.31 19.53 2.52
C HIS A 15 11.84 19.46 3.98
N ALA A 16 13.04 19.96 4.25
CA ALA A 16 13.68 19.86 5.58
C ALA A 16 13.86 21.21 6.33
N GLY A 17 13.35 22.31 5.77
CA GLY A 17 13.33 23.63 6.40
C GLY A 17 14.67 24.40 6.39
N ALA A 18 14.59 25.73 6.45
CA ALA A 18 15.75 26.63 6.32
C ALA A 18 16.76 26.52 7.49
N ALA A 19 16.30 26.17 8.68
CA ALA A 19 17.16 26.02 9.86
C ALA A 19 18.14 24.84 9.71
N VAL A 20 17.69 23.71 9.15
CA VAL A 20 18.56 22.56 8.84
C VAL A 20 19.60 22.95 7.79
N ALA A 21 19.20 23.68 6.74
CA ALA A 21 20.12 24.17 5.70
C ALA A 21 21.23 25.06 6.29
N ALA A 22 20.86 26.02 7.15
CA ALA A 22 21.81 26.93 7.79
C ALA A 22 22.81 26.18 8.68
N ALA A 23 22.34 25.19 9.45
CA ALA A 23 23.19 24.39 10.31
C ALA A 23 24.20 23.53 9.53
N LEU A 24 23.75 22.85 8.46
CA LEU A 24 24.63 22.05 7.59
C LEU A 24 25.72 22.91 6.95
N ARG A 25 25.38 24.11 6.47
CA ARG A 25 26.37 25.09 5.96
C ARG A 25 27.34 25.54 7.05
N GLY A 26 26.84 25.81 8.26
CA GLY A 26 27.66 26.18 9.41
C GLY A 26 28.64 25.09 9.84
N ALA A 27 28.28 23.81 9.64
CA ALA A 27 29.15 22.66 9.84
C ALA A 27 30.15 22.42 8.69
N GLY A 28 30.10 23.23 7.63
CA GLY A 28 31.04 23.18 6.50
C GLY A 28 30.59 22.30 5.34
N HIS A 29 29.36 21.79 5.33
CA HIS A 29 28.82 21.02 4.19
C HIS A 29 28.36 21.94 3.05
N THR A 30 28.44 21.45 1.82
CA THR A 30 27.81 22.06 0.65
C THR A 30 26.35 21.65 0.64
N VAL A 31 25.42 22.60 0.72
CA VAL A 31 23.97 22.32 0.72
C VAL A 31 23.35 22.72 -0.61
N LEU A 32 22.76 21.74 -1.29
CA LEU A 32 21.94 21.88 -2.48
C LEU A 32 20.46 21.91 -2.05
N GLU A 33 19.71 22.91 -2.50
CA GLU A 33 18.27 23.05 -2.25
C GLU A 33 17.54 22.95 -3.61
N PRO A 34 17.44 21.74 -4.19
CA PRO A 34 16.76 21.52 -5.46
C PRO A 34 15.26 21.86 -5.34
N ASP A 35 14.58 22.03 -6.47
CA ASP A 35 13.13 22.29 -6.48
C ASP A 35 12.40 21.16 -5.73
N PRO A 36 11.76 21.44 -4.59
CA PRO A 36 11.11 20.41 -3.81
C PRO A 36 9.83 19.88 -4.47
N SER A 37 9.30 20.54 -5.50
CA SER A 37 8.12 20.08 -6.23
C SER A 37 8.46 19.11 -7.38
N ALA A 38 9.75 18.94 -7.68
CA ALA A 38 10.20 18.13 -8.79
C ALA A 38 11.39 17.24 -8.39
N TYR A 39 11.52 16.11 -9.09
CA TYR A 39 12.76 15.35 -9.01
C TYR A 39 13.79 15.97 -9.96
N GLU A 40 14.94 16.35 -9.42
CA GLU A 40 16.10 16.80 -10.18
C GLU A 40 17.25 15.83 -9.93
N ASP A 41 17.86 15.35 -11.01
CA ASP A 41 19.05 14.51 -10.91
C ASP A 41 20.19 15.31 -10.25
N THR A 42 20.38 15.04 -8.96
CA THR A 42 21.24 15.84 -8.09
C THR A 42 22.39 14.98 -7.60
N ALA A 43 23.60 15.33 -8.03
CA ALA A 43 24.83 14.73 -7.53
C ALA A 43 25.11 15.20 -6.09
N ALA A 44 24.67 14.41 -5.10
CA ALA A 44 24.90 14.65 -3.68
C ALA A 44 25.43 13.38 -2.99
N ASP A 45 26.20 13.56 -1.92
CA ASP A 45 26.65 12.45 -1.07
C ASP A 45 25.49 11.95 -0.18
N VAL A 46 24.68 12.89 0.31
CA VAL A 46 23.59 12.66 1.25
C VAL A 46 22.30 13.32 0.77
N LEU A 47 21.18 12.62 0.85
CA LEU A 47 19.83 13.18 0.73
C LEU A 47 19.23 13.37 2.12
N VAL A 48 18.78 14.57 2.46
CA VAL A 48 17.96 14.84 3.64
C VAL A 48 16.56 15.20 3.15
N ILE A 49 15.56 14.36 3.43
CA ILE A 49 14.21 14.47 2.87
C ILE A 49 13.14 14.42 3.97
N GLY A 50 12.18 15.34 3.95
CA GLY A 50 11.04 15.38 4.88
C GLY A 50 9.68 15.27 4.23
N ASN A 51 8.64 15.09 5.05
CA ASN A 51 7.25 15.11 4.61
C ASN A 51 6.88 16.51 4.05
N PRO A 52 6.39 16.64 2.80
CA PRO A 52 5.91 17.91 2.25
C PRO A 52 4.68 18.50 2.94
N HIS A 53 3.86 17.67 3.59
CA HIS A 53 2.57 18.04 4.20
C HIS A 53 2.50 17.62 5.68
N PRO A 54 3.44 18.06 6.54
CA PRO A 54 3.50 17.60 7.93
C PRO A 54 2.28 18.09 8.72
N GLY A 55 1.59 17.17 9.39
CA GLY A 55 0.43 17.48 10.23
C GLY A 55 -0.80 18.03 9.48
N GLN A 56 -0.84 17.91 8.15
CA GLN A 56 -2.02 18.25 7.35
C GLN A 56 -2.93 17.01 7.19
N PRO A 57 -4.23 17.19 6.87
CA PRO A 57 -5.09 16.09 6.43
C PRO A 57 -4.50 15.38 5.21
N MET A 58 -4.97 14.16 4.94
CA MET A 58 -4.55 13.39 3.77
C MET A 58 -4.71 14.20 2.47
N PRO A 59 -3.63 14.46 1.73
CA PRO A 59 -3.73 15.20 0.46
C PRO A 59 -4.31 14.34 -0.67
N HIS A 60 -4.73 15.00 -1.73
CA HIS A 60 -5.18 14.39 -2.99
C HIS A 60 -4.41 15.02 -4.18
N GLY A 61 -4.49 14.40 -5.36
CA GLY A 61 -3.90 14.95 -6.58
C GLY A 61 -2.37 15.09 -6.51
N GLU A 62 -1.85 16.25 -6.94
CA GLU A 62 -0.40 16.48 -6.99
C GLU A 62 0.26 16.46 -5.60
N ASP A 63 -0.42 16.93 -4.57
CA ASP A 63 0.08 16.92 -3.19
C ASP A 63 0.24 15.48 -2.66
N LEU A 64 -0.65 14.57 -3.08
CA LEU A 64 -0.51 13.13 -2.79
C LEU A 64 0.69 12.52 -3.50
N LEU A 65 1.01 12.97 -4.72
CA LEU A 65 2.20 12.53 -5.44
C LEU A 65 3.48 13.11 -4.85
N ALA A 66 3.46 14.35 -4.37
CA ALA A 66 4.56 14.92 -3.60
C ALA A 66 4.81 14.11 -2.31
N LEU A 67 3.75 13.63 -1.67
CA LEU A 67 3.87 12.79 -0.48
C LEU A 67 4.42 11.38 -0.77
N THR A 68 4.12 10.83 -1.95
CA THR A 68 4.36 9.41 -2.25
C THR A 68 5.36 9.17 -3.39
N SER A 69 5.09 9.65 -4.60
CA SER A 69 5.98 9.47 -5.76
C SER A 69 7.31 10.21 -5.64
N LEU A 70 7.31 11.40 -5.03
CA LEU A 70 8.51 12.22 -4.95
C LEU A 70 9.62 11.61 -4.08
N PRO A 71 9.37 11.16 -2.82
CA PRO A 71 10.41 10.49 -2.04
C PRO A 71 10.91 9.22 -2.74
N TYR A 72 10.03 8.49 -3.43
CA TYR A 72 10.43 7.37 -4.27
C TYR A 72 11.47 7.77 -5.31
N ARG A 73 11.18 8.82 -6.10
CA ARG A 73 12.09 9.31 -7.16
C ARG A 73 13.43 9.79 -6.61
N TRP A 74 13.41 10.57 -5.53
CA TRP A 74 14.63 11.07 -4.90
C TRP A 74 15.52 9.93 -4.42
N ILE A 75 14.97 8.88 -3.84
CA ILE A 75 15.76 7.77 -3.29
C ILE A 75 16.19 6.80 -4.39
N ALA A 76 15.28 6.42 -5.30
CA ALA A 76 15.56 5.43 -6.33
C ALA A 76 16.29 6.01 -7.56
N GLY A 77 16.17 7.31 -7.80
CA GLY A 77 16.68 7.98 -8.99
C GLY A 77 18.04 8.66 -8.81
N SER A 78 18.42 9.03 -7.59
CA SER A 78 19.63 9.81 -7.34
C SER A 78 20.87 8.94 -7.12
N GLU A 79 22.05 9.52 -7.30
CA GLU A 79 23.34 8.87 -7.02
C GLU A 79 23.75 8.89 -5.53
N VAL A 80 22.82 9.27 -4.64
CA VAL A 80 23.11 9.42 -3.21
C VAL A 80 23.47 8.07 -2.59
N ARG A 81 24.35 8.11 -1.59
CA ARG A 81 24.80 6.91 -0.85
C ARG A 81 24.22 6.82 0.55
N HIS A 82 23.64 7.91 1.01
CA HIS A 82 23.08 8.03 2.34
C HIS A 82 21.80 8.88 2.32
N VAL A 83 20.76 8.43 3.03
CA VAL A 83 19.47 9.14 3.14
C VAL A 83 19.11 9.37 4.59
N VAL A 84 18.85 10.62 4.96
CA VAL A 84 18.23 11.01 6.23
C VAL A 84 16.77 11.35 5.95
N SER A 85 15.87 10.47 6.36
CA SER A 85 14.42 10.68 6.30
C SER A 85 13.95 11.40 7.55
N LEU A 86 13.24 12.51 7.37
CA LEU A 86 12.70 13.34 8.42
C LEU A 86 11.20 13.02 8.59
N GLY A 87 10.93 12.03 9.43
CA GLY A 87 9.59 11.55 9.77
C GLY A 87 8.99 12.29 10.97
N SER A 88 7.79 11.85 11.35
CA SER A 88 7.02 12.38 12.47
C SER A 88 6.82 11.29 13.51
N THR A 89 6.69 11.67 14.78
CA THR A 89 6.31 10.72 15.83
C THR A 89 4.83 10.37 15.81
N SER A 90 4.00 11.11 15.05
CA SER A 90 2.57 10.82 14.84
C SER A 90 2.32 9.39 14.31
N VAL A 91 3.29 8.79 13.62
CA VAL A 91 3.22 7.37 13.18
C VAL A 91 3.12 6.39 14.35
N MET A 92 3.40 6.87 15.57
CA MET A 92 3.27 6.16 16.85
C MET A 92 2.03 6.59 17.64
N ASP A 93 1.16 7.44 17.07
CA ASP A 93 -0.09 7.80 17.72
C ASP A 93 -0.97 6.55 17.89
N GLY A 94 -1.50 6.37 19.10
CA GLY A 94 -2.35 5.22 19.44
C GLY A 94 -1.59 4.00 19.97
N TYR A 95 -0.26 4.04 20.04
CA TYR A 95 0.55 3.03 20.73
C TYR A 95 0.79 3.42 22.19
N ALA A 96 0.93 2.43 23.08
CA ALA A 96 1.23 2.69 24.48
C ALA A 96 2.66 3.21 24.69
N ASP A 97 2.84 4.09 25.68
CA ASP A 97 4.16 4.60 26.07
C ASP A 97 5.14 3.45 26.38
N GLY A 98 6.39 3.62 25.95
CA GLY A 98 7.45 2.64 26.19
C GLY A 98 7.39 1.39 25.31
N TRP A 99 6.51 1.37 24.30
CA TRP A 99 6.49 0.31 23.28
C TRP A 99 7.86 0.11 22.64
N TYR A 100 8.17 -1.15 22.30
CA TYR A 100 9.38 -1.53 21.60
C TYR A 100 9.08 -1.78 20.12
N TRP A 101 9.81 -1.09 19.24
CA TRP A 101 9.67 -1.20 17.80
C TRP A 101 11.05 -1.43 17.17
N ASP A 102 11.10 -2.29 16.16
CA ASP A 102 12.29 -2.59 15.37
C ASP A 102 12.04 -2.27 13.89
N GLU A 103 12.91 -2.73 13.00
CA GLU A 103 12.76 -2.59 11.56
C GLU A 103 11.59 -3.37 10.94
N ASP A 104 11.13 -4.44 11.58
CA ASP A 104 9.97 -5.25 11.19
C ASP A 104 8.66 -4.66 11.73
N TRP A 105 8.75 -3.60 12.54
CA TRP A 105 7.61 -2.82 12.99
C TRP A 105 6.81 -2.25 11.81
N ALA A 106 5.57 -2.71 11.72
CA ALA A 106 4.56 -2.30 10.75
C ALA A 106 3.42 -1.60 11.51
N PRO A 107 3.55 -0.29 11.80
CA PRO A 107 2.49 0.43 12.50
C PRO A 107 1.21 0.45 11.65
N ARG A 108 0.09 0.22 12.32
CA ARG A 108 -1.24 0.65 11.90
C ARG A 108 -1.41 2.13 12.23
N PRO A 109 -1.49 3.03 11.24
CA PRO A 109 -1.71 4.45 11.48
C PRO A 109 -3.15 4.73 11.94
N THR A 110 -3.32 5.85 12.65
CA THR A 110 -4.61 6.56 12.76
C THR A 110 -4.84 7.39 11.50
N SER A 111 -6.07 7.86 11.25
CA SER A 111 -6.36 8.71 10.09
C SER A 111 -5.53 9.99 10.08
N ALA A 112 -5.31 10.60 11.24
CA ALA A 112 -4.47 11.78 11.41
C ALA A 112 -2.98 11.52 11.09
N ALA A 113 -2.49 10.31 11.35
CA ALA A 113 -1.09 9.93 11.12
C ALA A 113 -0.82 9.39 9.70
N LEU A 114 -1.86 9.12 8.91
CA LEU A 114 -1.72 8.51 7.59
C LEU A 114 -0.74 9.25 6.64
N PRO A 115 -0.70 10.60 6.58
CA PRO A 115 0.23 11.28 5.68
C PRO A 115 1.70 11.03 6.05
N ASP A 116 2.04 11.19 7.33
CA ASP A 116 3.38 10.90 7.85
C ASP A 116 3.73 9.42 7.66
N TRP A 117 2.75 8.53 7.86
CA TRP A 117 2.92 7.09 7.65
C TRP A 117 3.13 6.73 6.17
N PHE A 118 2.45 7.36 5.22
CA PHE A 118 2.68 7.17 3.77
C PHE A 118 4.09 7.58 3.37
N PHE A 119 4.50 8.79 3.76
CA PHE A 119 5.84 9.30 3.47
C PHE A 119 6.92 8.36 4.01
N GLU A 120 6.81 7.97 5.28
CA GLU A 120 7.80 7.12 5.93
C GLU A 120 7.82 5.71 5.34
N THR A 121 6.64 5.14 5.05
CA THR A 121 6.52 3.80 4.44
C THR A 121 7.19 3.77 3.08
N VAL A 122 6.88 4.73 2.20
CA VAL A 122 7.55 4.82 0.88
C VAL A 122 9.05 4.92 1.05
N THR A 123 9.51 5.83 1.92
CA THR A 123 10.94 6.06 2.14
C THR A 123 11.64 4.79 2.63
N ARG A 124 11.07 4.09 3.63
CA ARG A 124 11.63 2.85 4.19
C ARG A 124 11.66 1.72 3.18
N GLU A 125 10.58 1.50 2.44
CA GLU A 125 10.51 0.39 1.47
C GLU A 125 11.50 0.61 0.32
N VAL A 126 11.62 1.83 -0.20
CA VAL A 126 12.59 2.14 -1.26
C VAL A 126 14.02 2.06 -0.74
N LEU A 127 14.30 2.59 0.47
CA LEU A 127 15.62 2.50 1.09
C LEU A 127 16.10 1.07 1.28
N ARG A 128 15.22 0.21 1.82
CA ARG A 128 15.55 -1.19 2.01
C ARG A 128 15.86 -1.86 0.66
N ALA A 129 15.21 -1.44 -0.44
CA ALA A 129 15.26 -2.07 -1.76
C ALA A 129 16.45 -1.65 -2.61
N ALA A 130 17.10 -0.54 -2.25
CA ALA A 130 18.26 0.01 -2.93
C ALA A 130 19.57 -0.60 -2.37
N PRO A 131 20.23 -1.53 -3.09
CA PRO A 131 21.46 -2.15 -2.60
C PRO A 131 22.58 -1.11 -2.47
N GLY A 132 23.28 -1.12 -1.35
CA GLY A 132 24.39 -0.19 -1.09
C GLY A 132 23.98 1.19 -0.60
N LEU A 133 22.67 1.46 -0.50
CA LEU A 133 22.16 2.66 0.14
C LEU A 133 22.09 2.45 1.65
N THR A 134 22.48 3.48 2.41
CA THR A 134 22.31 3.51 3.87
C THR A 134 21.32 4.60 4.25
N GLY A 135 20.67 4.50 5.40
CA GLY A 135 19.77 5.56 5.82
C GLY A 135 19.55 5.67 7.31
N VAL A 136 18.99 6.80 7.71
CA VAL A 136 18.49 7.07 9.05
C VAL A 136 17.09 7.66 8.91
N ALA A 137 16.12 7.12 9.64
CA ALA A 137 14.82 7.77 9.84
C ALA A 137 14.83 8.51 11.18
N LEU A 138 14.75 9.85 11.16
CA LEU A 138 14.64 10.72 12.32
C LEU A 138 13.18 11.14 12.50
N ARG A 139 12.57 10.81 13.64
CA ARG A 139 11.19 11.24 13.99
C ARG A 139 11.21 12.31 15.07
N ALA A 140 10.33 13.30 14.97
CA ALA A 140 10.16 14.35 15.97
C ALA A 140 8.67 14.72 16.16
N ASP A 141 8.30 15.12 17.39
CA ASP A 141 6.94 15.50 17.81
C ASP A 141 6.45 16.81 17.19
N ARG A 142 7.38 17.71 16.89
CA ARG A 142 7.12 18.96 16.19
C ARG A 142 7.72 18.80 14.81
N GLY A 143 6.87 18.70 13.78
CA GLY A 143 7.32 18.50 12.40
C GLY A 143 8.46 19.45 12.01
N TRP A 144 9.27 19.04 11.03
CA TRP A 144 10.53 19.67 10.62
C TRP A 144 10.44 21.08 10.04
N VAL A 145 9.27 21.73 10.15
CA VAL A 145 9.02 23.11 9.72
C VAL A 145 9.74 24.13 10.62
N GLN A 146 9.82 23.86 11.94
CA GLN A 146 10.56 24.68 12.91
C GLN A 146 11.36 23.77 13.85
N PRO A 147 12.51 23.25 13.40
CA PRO A 147 13.28 22.29 14.18
C PRO A 147 13.92 22.95 15.41
N THR A 148 13.99 22.20 16.51
CA THR A 148 14.75 22.58 17.71
C THR A 148 16.25 22.42 17.48
N ASP A 149 17.08 23.00 18.35
CA ASP A 149 18.55 22.82 18.30
C ASP A 149 18.94 21.34 18.41
N GLU A 150 18.19 20.53 19.17
CA GLU A 150 18.41 19.09 19.30
C GLU A 150 18.09 18.34 18.01
N MET A 151 16.99 18.69 17.34
CA MET A 151 16.64 18.13 16.03
C MET A 151 17.70 18.46 14.98
N VAL A 152 18.20 19.70 14.98
CA VAL A 152 19.29 20.13 14.10
C VAL A 152 20.58 19.34 14.40
N ALA A 153 20.95 19.19 15.67
CA ALA A 153 22.12 18.40 16.07
C ALA A 153 21.99 16.94 15.62
N ALA A 154 20.80 16.35 15.72
CA ALA A 154 20.54 15.00 15.26
C ALA A 154 20.68 14.85 13.74
N VAL A 155 20.28 15.85 12.94
CA VAL A 155 20.53 15.83 11.49
C VAL A 155 22.03 15.89 11.19
N LEU A 156 22.78 16.78 11.88
CA LEU A 156 24.24 16.88 11.70
C LEU A 156 24.97 15.58 12.04
N GLU A 157 24.47 14.82 13.01
CA GLU A 157 24.97 13.49 13.30
C GLU A 157 24.53 12.48 12.23
N ALA A 158 23.26 12.50 11.84
CA ALA A 158 22.68 11.53 10.92
C ALA A 158 23.24 11.63 9.49
N VAL A 159 23.71 12.79 9.04
CA VAL A 159 24.36 12.90 7.71
C VAL A 159 25.65 12.08 7.62
N GLN A 160 26.20 11.62 8.76
CA GLN A 160 27.28 10.65 8.76
C GLN A 160 26.72 9.24 8.53
N PRO A 161 27.11 8.56 7.44
CA PRO A 161 26.47 7.31 7.05
C PRO A 161 26.72 6.22 8.11
N PRO A 162 25.66 5.60 8.66
CA PRO A 162 25.79 4.42 9.48
C PRO A 162 26.20 3.22 8.62
N THR A 163 26.63 2.13 9.26
CA THR A 163 26.93 0.87 8.56
C THR A 163 25.68 0.13 8.05
N ALA A 164 24.48 0.50 8.52
CA ALA A 164 23.19 -0.08 8.19
C ALA A 164 22.05 0.92 8.44
N LEU A 165 20.83 0.67 7.93
CA LEU A 165 19.66 1.48 8.22
C LEU A 165 19.43 1.58 9.74
N ARG A 166 19.13 2.79 10.23
CA ARG A 166 18.77 3.04 11.64
C ARG A 166 17.45 3.82 11.73
N VAL A 167 16.65 3.49 12.73
CA VAL A 167 15.45 4.27 13.09
C VAL A 167 15.72 4.95 14.42
N MET A 168 15.50 6.26 14.46
CA MET A 168 15.80 7.12 15.61
C MET A 168 14.62 8.02 15.92
N THR A 169 14.30 8.13 17.20
CA THR A 169 13.23 8.97 17.70
C THR A 169 13.83 10.06 18.58
N ILE A 170 13.41 11.29 18.33
CA ILE A 170 13.80 12.49 19.06
C ILE A 170 12.57 12.92 19.87
N ASP A 171 12.63 12.71 21.17
CA ASP A 171 11.65 13.17 22.17
C ASP A 171 12.35 14.26 23.01
N ASP A 172 11.58 15.24 23.52
CA ASP A 172 12.00 16.38 24.37
C ASP A 172 12.89 15.97 25.57
N ALA A 173 12.95 14.68 25.92
CA ALA A 173 13.81 14.15 26.98
C ALA A 173 15.01 13.31 26.52
N LEU A 174 15.02 12.72 25.31
CA LEU A 174 15.96 11.64 24.97
C LEU A 174 16.17 11.45 23.44
N TRP A 175 17.42 11.64 22.99
CA TRP A 175 17.92 11.03 21.76
C TRP A 175 18.29 9.57 22.05
N ARG A 176 17.49 8.61 21.58
CA ARG A 176 17.80 7.18 21.73
C ARG A 176 17.73 6.47 20.38
N PRO A 177 18.87 6.06 19.78
CA PRO A 177 18.85 5.08 18.71
C PRO A 177 18.27 3.81 19.30
N ARG A 178 17.15 3.33 18.75
CA ARG A 178 16.54 2.10 19.27
C ARG A 178 17.10 0.86 18.55
N HIS A 179 17.32 0.85 17.23
CA HIS A 179 17.81 -0.36 16.53
C HIS A 179 18.80 -0.14 15.36
N VAL A 180 19.70 -1.12 15.22
CA VAL A 180 20.53 -1.41 14.03
C VAL A 180 20.07 -2.77 13.48
N LEU A 181 19.89 -2.90 12.16
CA LEU A 181 19.43 -4.13 11.44
C LEU A 181 20.16 -5.44 11.78
N THR A 182 21.29 -5.38 12.50
CA THR A 182 22.12 -6.54 12.85
C THR A 182 21.99 -6.99 14.30
N ASP A 183 21.24 -6.24 15.13
CA ASP A 183 21.13 -6.54 16.56
C ASP A 183 20.03 -7.59 16.81
N PRO A 184 20.25 -8.58 17.69
CA PRO A 184 19.24 -9.57 18.03
C PRO A 184 18.05 -8.93 18.76
N LEU A 185 16.82 -9.32 18.38
CA LEU A 185 15.59 -8.86 19.03
C LEU A 185 15.58 -9.22 20.53
N PRO A 186 15.29 -8.28 21.43
CA PRO A 186 15.09 -8.56 22.84
C PRO A 186 13.82 -9.40 23.01
N SER A 187 13.99 -10.54 23.68
CA SER A 187 13.02 -11.64 23.78
C SER A 187 11.79 -11.38 24.66
N SER A 188 11.44 -10.13 25.01
CA SER A 188 10.49 -9.87 26.10
C SER A 188 9.60 -8.63 26.02
N ALA A 189 9.50 -7.94 24.88
CA ALA A 189 8.44 -6.95 24.73
C ALA A 189 7.09 -7.68 24.57
N GLY A 190 6.14 -7.42 25.47
CA GLY A 190 4.80 -8.00 25.39
C GLY A 190 4.16 -7.69 24.04
N GLU A 191 3.33 -8.61 23.54
CA GLU A 191 2.69 -8.45 22.24
C GLU A 191 1.92 -7.12 22.16
N PRO A 192 1.98 -6.45 21.01
CA PRO A 192 1.17 -5.30 20.68
C PRO A 192 -0.30 -5.42 21.10
N ALA A 193 -0.76 -4.59 22.04
CA ALA A 193 -2.18 -4.33 22.21
C ALA A 193 -2.62 -3.37 21.10
N TRP A 194 -2.90 -3.90 19.91
CA TRP A 194 -3.52 -3.12 18.84
C TRP A 194 -4.81 -2.47 19.35
N PRO A 195 -5.17 -1.26 18.89
CA PRO A 195 -6.48 -0.69 19.17
C PRO A 195 -7.54 -1.75 18.88
N THR A 196 -8.36 -2.08 19.88
CA THR A 196 -9.36 -3.14 19.73
C THR A 196 -10.35 -2.68 18.67
N VAL A 197 -10.33 -3.32 17.51
CA VAL A 197 -11.23 -2.96 16.42
C VAL A 197 -12.55 -3.68 16.62
N ALA A 198 -13.66 -2.94 16.54
CA ALA A 198 -14.99 -3.51 16.76
C ALA A 198 -15.38 -4.43 15.58
N PRO A 199 -15.98 -5.60 15.83
CA PRO A 199 -16.57 -6.41 14.78
C PRO A 199 -17.67 -5.64 14.04
N VAL A 200 -17.80 -5.87 12.73
CA VAL A 200 -18.91 -5.35 11.91
C VAL A 200 -19.90 -6.47 11.70
N ARG A 201 -21.18 -6.24 12.04
CA ARG A 201 -22.20 -7.29 12.13
C ARG A 201 -23.49 -6.87 11.42
N GLN A 202 -24.25 -7.88 10.99
CA GLN A 202 -25.61 -7.72 10.44
C GLN A 202 -25.72 -6.74 9.26
N VAL A 203 -24.68 -6.64 8.42
CA VAL A 203 -24.71 -5.78 7.24
C VAL A 203 -25.64 -6.40 6.20
N SER A 204 -26.59 -5.62 5.71
CA SER A 204 -27.61 -6.11 4.77
C SER A 204 -26.99 -6.58 3.45
N ARG A 205 -27.64 -7.56 2.81
CA ARG A 205 -27.28 -8.01 1.46
C ARG A 205 -27.48 -6.85 0.47
N PRO A 206 -26.49 -6.51 -0.38
CA PRO A 206 -26.65 -5.46 -1.37
C PRO A 206 -27.67 -5.87 -2.45
N ARG A 207 -28.49 -4.91 -2.88
CA ARG A 207 -29.40 -5.02 -4.04
C ARG A 207 -28.79 -4.40 -5.29
N ARG A 208 -27.94 -3.39 -5.11
CA ARG A 208 -27.15 -2.77 -6.17
C ARG A 208 -25.68 -2.64 -5.78
N ILE A 209 -24.79 -2.96 -6.71
CA ILE A 209 -23.33 -2.85 -6.56
C ILE A 209 -22.77 -1.93 -7.65
N THR A 210 -21.90 -0.99 -7.25
CA THR A 210 -21.01 -0.31 -8.20
C THR A 210 -19.67 -1.04 -8.24
N LEU A 211 -19.25 -1.46 -9.44
CA LEU A 211 -17.98 -2.13 -9.70
C LEU A 211 -17.07 -1.21 -10.50
N TYR A 212 -15.95 -0.81 -9.90
CA TYR A 212 -14.92 0.00 -10.54
C TYR A 212 -13.83 -0.90 -11.13
N GLY A 213 -13.69 -0.86 -12.46
CA GLY A 213 -12.74 -1.64 -13.24
C GLY A 213 -13.41 -2.73 -14.08
N ALA A 214 -13.09 -2.76 -15.37
CA ALA A 214 -13.60 -3.71 -16.36
C ALA A 214 -12.47 -4.54 -17.02
N GLY A 215 -11.30 -4.60 -16.39
CA GLY A 215 -10.29 -5.61 -16.69
C GLY A 215 -10.77 -7.04 -16.35
N PRO A 216 -9.98 -8.09 -16.62
CA PRO A 216 -10.45 -9.47 -16.54
C PRO A 216 -11.02 -9.90 -15.17
N LEU A 217 -10.47 -9.41 -14.05
CA LEU A 217 -11.06 -9.64 -12.72
C LEU A 217 -12.42 -8.94 -12.58
N GLY A 218 -12.56 -7.73 -13.13
CA GLY A 218 -13.82 -7.01 -13.20
C GLY A 218 -14.86 -7.74 -14.02
N VAL A 219 -14.48 -8.34 -15.15
CA VAL A 219 -15.40 -9.16 -15.96
C VAL A 219 -15.89 -10.36 -15.16
N ALA A 220 -15.00 -11.14 -14.56
CA ALA A 220 -15.40 -12.30 -13.76
C ALA A 220 -16.27 -11.91 -12.55
N THR A 221 -15.97 -10.77 -11.92
CA THR A 221 -16.76 -10.23 -10.82
C THR A 221 -18.15 -9.78 -11.30
N ALA A 222 -18.24 -9.08 -12.44
CA ALA A 222 -19.49 -8.64 -13.03
C ALA A 222 -20.40 -9.84 -13.36
N GLU A 223 -19.83 -10.88 -13.97
CA GLU A 223 -20.54 -12.13 -14.24
C GLU A 223 -21.12 -12.76 -12.97
N ALA A 224 -20.33 -12.84 -11.89
CA ALA A 224 -20.79 -13.35 -10.60
C ALA A 224 -21.93 -12.50 -10.02
N ILE A 225 -21.81 -11.16 -10.05
CA ILE A 225 -22.84 -10.23 -9.56
C ILE A 225 -24.16 -10.40 -10.33
N MET A 226 -24.09 -10.43 -11.67
CA MET A 226 -25.26 -10.57 -12.53
C MET A 226 -25.93 -11.94 -12.31
N ALA A 227 -25.15 -13.02 -12.22
CA ALA A 227 -25.66 -14.35 -11.94
C ALA A 227 -26.35 -14.45 -10.57
N ALA A 228 -25.93 -13.63 -9.59
CA ALA A 228 -26.54 -13.55 -8.27
C ALA A 228 -27.83 -12.67 -8.22
N GLY A 229 -28.26 -12.12 -9.36
CA GLY A 229 -29.47 -11.29 -9.47
C GLY A 229 -29.34 -9.92 -8.81
N ILE A 230 -28.11 -9.39 -8.69
CA ILE A 230 -27.82 -8.09 -8.08
C ILE A 230 -27.67 -7.05 -9.20
N GLU A 231 -28.29 -5.88 -9.03
CA GLU A 231 -28.16 -4.80 -10.01
C GLU A 231 -26.71 -4.30 -10.06
N LEU A 232 -26.17 -4.13 -11.27
CA LEU A 232 -24.77 -3.78 -11.47
C LEU A 232 -24.66 -2.40 -12.11
N VAL A 233 -23.80 -1.56 -11.53
CA VAL A 233 -23.27 -0.33 -12.12
C VAL A 233 -21.81 -0.59 -12.44
N TRP A 234 -21.49 -0.91 -13.69
CA TRP A 234 -20.14 -1.28 -14.09
C TRP A 234 -19.42 -0.07 -14.70
N VAL A 235 -18.36 0.39 -14.05
CA VAL A 235 -17.65 1.58 -14.49
C VAL A 235 -16.18 1.30 -14.74
N ASP A 236 -15.63 1.95 -15.76
CA ASP A 236 -14.21 1.93 -16.10
C ASP A 236 -13.85 3.26 -16.79
N LEU A 237 -12.56 3.55 -16.92
CA LEU A 237 -12.06 4.72 -17.64
C LEU A 237 -12.42 4.64 -19.14
N ARG A 238 -12.58 3.43 -19.68
CA ARG A 238 -12.96 3.18 -21.08
C ARG A 238 -14.33 2.52 -21.15
N SER A 239 -14.98 2.62 -22.32
CA SER A 239 -16.24 1.89 -22.54
C SER A 239 -15.99 0.38 -22.56
N LEU A 240 -17.01 -0.41 -22.15
CA LEU A 240 -16.92 -1.88 -22.21
C LEU A 240 -16.65 -2.38 -23.63
N GLU A 241 -17.21 -1.71 -24.65
CA GLU A 241 -17.00 -2.02 -26.06
C GLU A 241 -15.54 -1.82 -26.49
N GLU A 242 -14.92 -0.72 -26.06
CA GLU A 242 -13.51 -0.44 -26.34
C GLU A 242 -12.60 -1.48 -25.67
N ILE A 243 -12.93 -1.86 -24.43
CA ILE A 243 -12.18 -2.88 -23.68
C ILE A 243 -12.32 -4.25 -24.35
N ALA A 244 -13.52 -4.63 -24.78
CA ALA A 244 -13.78 -5.90 -25.47
C ALA A 244 -13.06 -5.99 -26.83
N ALA A 245 -12.88 -4.85 -27.51
CA ALA A 245 -12.17 -4.77 -28.78
C ALA A 245 -10.64 -4.83 -28.64
N ALA A 246 -10.10 -4.59 -27.45
CA ALA A 246 -8.67 -4.64 -27.19
C ALA A 246 -8.17 -6.10 -27.10
N PRO A 247 -6.90 -6.38 -27.44
CA PRO A 247 -6.31 -7.69 -27.20
C PRO A 247 -6.44 -8.11 -25.73
N PRO A 248 -6.85 -9.37 -25.44
CA PRO A 248 -6.99 -9.82 -24.07
C PRO A 248 -5.64 -9.79 -23.34
N GLN A 249 -5.69 -9.52 -22.03
CA GLN A 249 -4.49 -9.39 -21.20
C GLN A 249 -3.60 -10.65 -21.22
N ALA A 250 -4.23 -11.82 -21.31
CA ALA A 250 -3.58 -13.12 -21.38
C ALA A 250 -4.50 -14.13 -22.11
N PRO A 251 -3.96 -15.27 -22.59
CA PRO A 251 -4.79 -16.35 -23.13
C PRO A 251 -5.88 -16.78 -22.13
N GLY A 252 -7.13 -16.80 -22.58
CA GLY A 252 -8.29 -17.16 -21.77
C GLY A 252 -8.71 -16.11 -20.74
N ALA A 253 -8.08 -14.93 -20.70
CA ALA A 253 -8.57 -13.84 -19.85
C ALA A 253 -9.96 -13.38 -20.34
N PRO A 254 -10.98 -13.30 -19.46
CA PRO A 254 -12.31 -12.86 -19.85
C PRO A 254 -12.30 -11.40 -20.32
N VAL A 255 -13.19 -11.10 -21.27
CA VAL A 255 -13.43 -9.77 -21.83
C VAL A 255 -14.89 -9.38 -21.61
N PRO A 256 -15.19 -8.09 -21.42
CA PRO A 256 -16.57 -7.68 -21.13
C PRO A 256 -17.52 -8.00 -22.28
N GLY A 257 -18.68 -8.54 -21.94
CA GLY A 257 -19.80 -8.75 -22.86
C GLY A 257 -20.81 -7.59 -22.85
N PRO A 258 -21.81 -7.62 -23.74
CA PRO A 258 -22.93 -6.68 -23.67
C PRO A 258 -23.67 -6.85 -22.35
N ILE A 259 -24.14 -5.74 -21.79
CA ILE A 259 -24.97 -5.72 -20.58
C ILE A 259 -26.36 -5.20 -20.93
N GLU A 260 -27.37 -5.76 -20.28
CA GLU A 260 -28.78 -5.39 -20.46
C GLU A 260 -29.37 -4.85 -19.16
N ALA A 261 -30.50 -4.17 -19.25
CA ALA A 261 -31.25 -3.73 -18.08
C ALA A 261 -31.58 -4.96 -17.18
N PRO A 262 -31.46 -4.83 -15.84
CA PRO A 262 -31.31 -3.58 -15.08
C PRO A 262 -29.86 -3.12 -14.89
N HIS A 263 -28.88 -3.83 -15.45
CA HIS A 263 -27.47 -3.45 -15.33
C HIS A 263 -27.16 -2.23 -16.21
N ARG A 264 -26.21 -1.41 -15.77
CA ARG A 264 -25.76 -0.23 -16.52
C ARG A 264 -24.25 -0.13 -16.50
N ALA A 265 -23.71 0.48 -17.55
CA ALA A 265 -22.31 0.84 -17.64
C ALA A 265 -22.17 2.35 -17.77
N ALA A 266 -21.07 2.87 -17.23
CA ALA A 266 -20.70 4.27 -17.38
C ALA A 266 -19.18 4.42 -17.46
N ILE A 267 -18.74 5.51 -18.06
CA ILE A 267 -17.34 5.90 -18.01
C ILE A 267 -17.10 6.64 -16.70
N CYS A 268 -16.05 6.25 -15.97
CA CYS A 268 -15.64 6.86 -14.71
C CYS A 268 -14.13 6.81 -14.59
N ASP A 269 -13.50 7.97 -14.42
CA ASP A 269 -12.13 8.06 -13.96
C ASP A 269 -12.10 7.97 -12.44
N VAL A 270 -11.50 6.90 -11.90
CA VAL A 270 -11.41 6.73 -10.44
C VAL A 270 -10.52 7.77 -9.76
N THR A 271 -9.69 8.49 -10.51
CA THR A 271 -8.86 9.58 -9.96
C THR A 271 -9.67 10.87 -9.72
N ASP A 272 -10.88 10.95 -10.29
CA ASP A 272 -11.83 12.05 -10.11
C ASP A 272 -12.87 11.69 -9.03
N ALA A 273 -12.82 12.38 -7.89
CA ALA A 273 -13.68 12.10 -6.76
C ALA A 273 -15.17 12.34 -7.06
N ASP A 274 -15.50 13.35 -7.87
CA ASP A 274 -16.89 13.67 -8.21
C ASP A 274 -17.49 12.58 -9.12
N GLN A 275 -16.70 12.06 -10.06
CA GLN A 275 -17.12 10.94 -10.92
C GLN A 275 -17.31 9.65 -10.10
N VAL A 276 -16.41 9.37 -9.15
CA VAL A 276 -16.52 8.20 -8.27
C VAL A 276 -17.78 8.30 -7.41
N LEU A 277 -18.03 9.46 -6.81
CA LEU A 277 -19.21 9.73 -5.99
C LEU A 277 -20.50 9.59 -6.80
N GLU A 278 -20.55 10.14 -8.01
CA GLU A 278 -21.72 10.02 -8.88
C GLU A 278 -22.00 8.56 -9.28
N ALA A 279 -20.96 7.80 -9.65
CA ALA A 279 -21.09 6.38 -9.96
C ALA A 279 -21.54 5.54 -8.75
N ALA A 280 -21.25 5.98 -7.52
CA ALA A 280 -21.64 5.32 -6.28
C ALA A 280 -23.11 5.58 -5.89
N ARG A 281 -23.76 6.63 -6.42
CA ARG A 281 -25.10 7.04 -5.95
C ARG A 281 -26.14 5.94 -6.11
N GLY A 282 -26.79 5.63 -4.99
CA GLY A 282 -27.87 4.66 -4.91
C GLY A 282 -27.42 3.20 -4.97
N SER A 283 -26.12 2.91 -4.84
CA SER A 283 -25.59 1.57 -4.60
C SER A 283 -25.58 1.22 -3.11
N ASP A 284 -25.58 -0.07 -2.78
CA ASP A 284 -25.49 -0.58 -1.41
C ASP A 284 -24.07 -1.06 -1.05
N CYS A 285 -23.22 -1.25 -2.05
CA CYS A 285 -21.84 -1.71 -1.91
C CYS A 285 -21.00 -1.23 -3.09
N LEU A 286 -19.74 -0.87 -2.81
CA LEU A 286 -18.75 -0.50 -3.84
C LEU A 286 -17.67 -1.58 -3.92
N ILE A 287 -17.23 -1.93 -5.13
CA ILE A 287 -16.16 -2.90 -5.35
C ILE A 287 -15.08 -2.25 -6.20
N ASN A 288 -13.85 -2.19 -5.70
CA ASN A 288 -12.72 -1.63 -6.42
C ASN A 288 -11.75 -2.72 -6.90
N VAL A 289 -11.77 -2.97 -8.21
CA VAL A 289 -10.82 -3.86 -8.92
C VAL A 289 -9.97 -3.10 -9.95
N THR A 290 -9.91 -1.78 -9.85
CA THR A 290 -9.05 -0.96 -10.70
C THR A 290 -7.57 -1.23 -10.44
N VAL A 291 -6.76 -1.11 -11.50
CA VAL A 291 -5.33 -1.38 -11.40
C VAL A 291 -4.52 -0.69 -12.50
N LEU A 292 -3.38 -0.12 -12.10
CA LEU A 292 -2.28 0.24 -12.99
C LEU A 292 -0.95 -0.27 -12.43
N ARG A 293 -0.18 -1.02 -13.22
CA ARG A 293 1.00 -1.75 -12.72
C ARG A 293 2.35 -1.12 -13.03
N HIS A 294 2.49 -0.49 -14.19
CA HIS A 294 3.82 -0.22 -14.78
C HIS A 294 4.25 1.24 -14.73
N GLN A 295 3.56 2.09 -13.97
CA GLN A 295 3.81 3.52 -13.90
C GLN A 295 3.73 3.97 -12.45
N LEU A 296 4.76 4.64 -11.94
CA LEU A 296 4.80 5.12 -10.55
C LEU A 296 3.64 6.08 -10.26
N ASP A 297 3.62 7.24 -10.91
CA ASP A 297 2.56 8.24 -10.68
C ASP A 297 1.19 7.73 -11.10
N GLY A 298 1.12 7.01 -12.22
CA GLY A 298 -0.13 6.42 -12.64
C GLY A 298 -0.64 5.39 -11.61
N GLY A 299 0.25 4.64 -10.98
CA GLY A 299 -0.07 3.69 -9.91
C GLY A 299 -0.53 4.41 -8.64
N MET A 300 0.15 5.49 -8.24
CA MET A 300 -0.28 6.31 -7.10
C MET A 300 -1.63 7.00 -7.37
N ARG A 301 -1.88 7.51 -8.58
CA ARG A 301 -3.18 8.08 -8.96
C ARG A 301 -4.27 7.00 -9.01
N VAL A 302 -4.09 5.94 -9.80
CA VAL A 302 -5.16 4.95 -10.01
C VAL A 302 -5.36 4.04 -8.80
N ASN A 303 -4.29 3.45 -8.26
CA ASN A 303 -4.41 2.44 -7.21
C ASN A 303 -4.63 3.06 -5.83
N LEU A 304 -3.87 4.12 -5.51
CA LEU A 304 -3.95 4.78 -4.21
C LEU A 304 -5.07 5.84 -4.19
N GLN A 305 -4.97 6.90 -4.98
CA GLN A 305 -6.00 7.96 -4.97
C GLN A 305 -7.37 7.41 -5.39
N GLY A 306 -7.45 6.57 -6.43
CA GLY A 306 -8.69 5.91 -6.80
C GLY A 306 -9.22 4.96 -5.73
N GLY A 307 -8.34 4.33 -4.94
CA GLY A 307 -8.71 3.59 -3.74
C GLY A 307 -9.33 4.46 -2.66
N MET A 308 -8.70 5.61 -2.37
CA MET A 308 -9.17 6.60 -1.41
C MET A 308 -10.54 7.15 -1.80
N ASN A 309 -10.68 7.62 -3.05
CA ASN A 309 -11.94 8.19 -3.55
C ASN A 309 -13.13 7.22 -3.40
N VAL A 310 -12.92 5.91 -3.60
CA VAL A 310 -13.98 4.91 -3.40
C VAL A 310 -14.38 4.76 -1.92
N VAL A 311 -13.41 4.80 -1.00
CA VAL A 311 -13.67 4.77 0.45
C VAL A 311 -14.40 6.04 0.88
N ASP A 312 -13.92 7.19 0.41
CA ASP A 312 -14.49 8.50 0.76
C ASP A 312 -15.93 8.62 0.25
N ALA A 313 -16.21 8.17 -0.98
CA ALA A 313 -17.58 8.12 -1.52
C ALA A 313 -18.49 7.18 -0.71
N ALA A 314 -17.97 6.04 -0.23
CA ALA A 314 -18.74 5.14 0.62
C ALA A 314 -19.11 5.81 1.95
N ILE A 315 -18.16 6.51 2.57
CA ILE A 315 -18.39 7.24 3.82
C ILE A 315 -19.38 8.38 3.61
N GLU A 316 -19.21 9.18 2.55
CA GLU A 316 -20.09 10.31 2.24
C GLU A 316 -21.54 9.87 2.00
N LEU A 317 -21.74 8.76 1.30
CA LEU A 317 -23.06 8.20 1.02
C LEU A 317 -23.64 7.37 2.18
N GLY A 318 -22.89 7.21 3.28
CA GLY A 318 -23.31 6.41 4.44
C GLY A 318 -23.44 4.92 4.13
N LEU A 319 -22.65 4.40 3.20
CA LEU A 319 -22.62 2.98 2.87
C LEU A 319 -21.98 2.18 3.99
N GLN A 320 -22.43 0.94 4.14
CA GLN A 320 -21.91 0.03 5.17
C GLN A 320 -20.84 -0.91 4.64
N ARG A 321 -20.64 -0.98 3.32
CA ARG A 321 -19.75 -1.99 2.71
C ARG A 321 -19.01 -1.50 1.48
N ILE A 322 -17.73 -1.87 1.41
CA ILE A 322 -16.91 -1.88 0.20
C ILE A 322 -16.14 -3.20 0.07
N VAL A 323 -15.61 -3.50 -1.10
CA VAL A 323 -14.60 -4.54 -1.30
C VAL A 323 -13.39 -3.91 -2.00
N HIS A 324 -12.21 -4.07 -1.42
CA HIS A 324 -10.96 -3.58 -2.02
C HIS A 324 -10.08 -4.75 -2.47
N THR A 325 -9.26 -4.54 -3.50
CA THR A 325 -8.40 -5.59 -4.04
C THR A 325 -6.96 -5.12 -4.28
N GLY A 326 -6.00 -6.03 -4.10
CA GLY A 326 -4.58 -5.76 -4.31
C GLY A 326 -3.76 -7.01 -4.62
N PRO A 327 -2.47 -6.83 -4.96
CA PRO A 327 -1.55 -7.95 -5.06
C PRO A 327 -1.25 -8.51 -3.67
N THR A 328 -0.95 -9.81 -3.60
CA THR A 328 -0.40 -10.39 -2.39
C THR A 328 0.95 -9.78 -2.05
N ARG A 329 1.14 -9.49 -0.77
CA ARG A 329 2.37 -8.88 -0.21
C ARG A 329 3.31 -9.93 0.40
N LEU A 330 3.18 -11.19 -0.01
CA LEU A 330 3.85 -12.32 0.66
C LEU A 330 4.81 -13.10 -0.23
N ILE A 331 4.70 -12.95 -1.56
CA ILE A 331 5.35 -13.85 -2.53
C ILE A 331 6.80 -13.50 -2.86
N SER A 332 7.28 -12.33 -2.46
CA SER A 332 8.65 -11.89 -2.72
C SER A 332 9.66 -12.64 -1.83
N GLY A 333 10.93 -12.66 -2.24
CA GLY A 333 12.01 -13.23 -1.43
C GLY A 333 12.38 -12.36 -0.23
N PHE A 334 13.04 -12.93 0.77
CA PHE A 334 13.55 -12.16 1.92
C PHE A 334 14.49 -11.02 1.45
N PRO A 335 14.45 -9.82 2.05
CA PRO A 335 13.60 -9.40 3.19
C PRO A 335 12.17 -8.97 2.80
N TRP A 336 11.78 -9.10 1.53
CA TRP A 336 10.57 -8.51 0.93
C TRP A 336 9.33 -9.39 0.96
N GLY A 337 9.45 -10.62 1.45
CA GLY A 337 8.33 -11.54 1.55
C GLY A 337 8.78 -12.85 2.15
N TYR A 338 7.99 -13.89 1.91
CA TYR A 338 8.09 -15.18 2.56
C TYR A 338 8.26 -16.30 1.56
N SER A 339 8.84 -16.02 0.38
CA SER A 339 9.00 -17.01 -0.69
C SER A 339 9.87 -18.21 -0.32
N GLU A 340 10.55 -18.19 0.82
CA GLU A 340 11.35 -19.31 1.34
C GLU A 340 10.60 -20.10 2.43
N ALA A 341 9.51 -19.56 2.98
CA ALA A 341 8.75 -20.16 4.06
C ALA A 341 7.64 -21.10 3.55
N THR A 342 6.96 -21.76 4.51
CA THR A 342 5.74 -22.56 4.31
C THR A 342 4.70 -22.21 5.37
N GLY A 343 3.42 -22.47 5.11
CA GLY A 343 2.34 -22.13 6.03
C GLY A 343 2.14 -20.63 6.23
N VAL A 344 2.49 -19.81 5.24
CA VAL A 344 2.36 -18.35 5.32
C VAL A 344 0.89 -17.96 5.15
N GLY A 345 0.30 -17.39 6.19
CA GLY A 345 -1.14 -17.09 6.27
C GLY A 345 -1.45 -15.58 6.30
N ASP A 346 -2.73 -15.26 6.46
CA ASP A 346 -3.27 -13.89 6.51
C ASP A 346 -2.73 -13.06 7.69
N ALA A 347 -2.31 -13.71 8.77
CA ALA A 347 -1.66 -13.08 9.91
C ALA A 347 -0.19 -12.67 9.67
N SER A 348 0.42 -13.07 8.55
CA SER A 348 1.81 -12.74 8.25
C SER A 348 1.98 -11.21 8.02
N PRO A 349 3.00 -10.57 8.60
CA PRO A 349 3.25 -9.15 8.39
C PRO A 349 3.37 -8.81 6.91
N SER A 350 2.74 -7.71 6.49
CA SER A 350 2.80 -7.24 5.11
C SER A 350 4.20 -6.75 4.74
N ARG A 351 4.67 -7.15 3.55
CA ARG A 351 5.96 -6.71 3.00
C ARG A 351 5.75 -6.26 1.54
N PRO A 352 5.33 -4.99 1.33
CA PRO A 352 4.96 -4.51 0.00
C PRO A 352 6.18 -4.36 -0.92
N GLY A 353 7.37 -4.15 -0.36
CA GLY A 353 8.58 -3.84 -1.12
C GLY A 353 8.47 -2.50 -1.85
N ALA A 354 9.44 -2.25 -2.72
CA ALA A 354 9.54 -1.01 -3.49
C ALA A 354 8.96 -1.10 -4.91
N ASP A 355 8.27 -2.19 -5.28
CA ASP A 355 7.58 -2.23 -6.57
C ASP A 355 6.44 -1.20 -6.58
N PRO A 356 6.37 -0.24 -7.53
CA PRO A 356 5.38 0.84 -7.49
C PRO A 356 3.92 0.36 -7.44
N TYR A 357 3.61 -0.77 -8.08
CA TYR A 357 2.28 -1.36 -8.05
C TYR A 357 1.95 -1.92 -6.66
N SER A 358 2.87 -2.71 -6.10
CA SER A 358 2.72 -3.31 -4.77
C SER A 358 2.64 -2.25 -3.68
N LEU A 359 3.50 -1.23 -3.77
CA LEU A 359 3.54 -0.11 -2.82
C LEU A 359 2.25 0.73 -2.90
N SER A 360 1.82 1.16 -4.08
CA SER A 360 0.59 1.96 -4.22
C SER A 360 -0.67 1.24 -3.70
N LYS A 361 -0.78 -0.08 -3.95
CA LYS A 361 -1.89 -0.89 -3.41
C LYS A 361 -1.78 -1.12 -1.91
N HIS A 362 -0.57 -1.21 -1.36
CA HIS A 362 -0.38 -1.29 0.08
C HIS A 362 -0.82 -0.03 0.80
N LEU A 363 -0.43 1.14 0.31
CA LEU A 363 -0.88 2.42 0.86
C LEU A 363 -2.41 2.55 0.79
N ALA A 364 -3.02 2.13 -0.32
CA ALA A 364 -4.48 2.13 -0.48
C ALA A 364 -5.18 1.21 0.53
N ALA A 365 -4.64 0.00 0.75
CA ALA A 365 -5.17 -0.96 1.70
C ALA A 365 -5.09 -0.43 3.15
N GLU A 366 -4.02 0.28 3.51
CA GLU A 366 -3.90 0.89 4.83
C GLU A 366 -4.82 2.09 5.01
N TYR A 367 -5.10 2.87 3.96
CA TYR A 367 -6.16 3.87 3.97
C TYR A 367 -7.52 3.23 4.22
N VAL A 368 -7.89 2.24 3.41
CA VAL A 368 -9.14 1.46 3.55
C VAL A 368 -9.28 0.93 4.97
N ARG A 369 -8.25 0.28 5.50
CA ARG A 369 -8.28 -0.34 6.82
C ARG A 369 -8.49 0.69 7.94
N THR A 370 -7.80 1.83 7.84
CA THR A 370 -7.86 2.90 8.84
C THR A 370 -9.24 3.54 8.88
N LEU A 371 -9.75 3.95 7.72
CA LEU A 371 -11.05 4.60 7.60
C LEU A 371 -12.19 3.62 7.88
N ALA A 372 -12.04 2.34 7.51
CA ALA A 372 -13.03 1.32 7.85
C ALA A 372 -13.16 1.11 9.36
N ALA A 373 -12.04 1.13 10.08
CA ALA A 373 -12.03 1.06 11.54
C ALA A 373 -12.69 2.27 12.19
N GLU A 374 -12.42 3.47 11.68
CA GLU A 374 -12.97 4.73 12.21
C GLU A 374 -14.48 4.88 11.95
N HIS A 375 -14.95 4.49 10.77
CA HIS A 375 -16.33 4.69 10.33
C HIS A 375 -17.23 3.45 10.48
N GLY A 376 -16.68 2.32 10.98
CA GLY A 376 -17.43 1.07 11.10
C GLY A 376 -17.83 0.47 9.74
N LEU A 377 -17.05 0.73 8.69
CA LEU A 377 -17.29 0.23 7.33
C LEU A 377 -16.83 -1.23 7.21
N MET A 378 -17.65 -2.10 6.62
CA MET A 378 -17.22 -3.44 6.23
C MET A 378 -16.40 -3.36 4.94
N ALA A 379 -15.10 -3.58 5.02
CA ALA A 379 -14.16 -3.38 3.92
C ALA A 379 -13.15 -4.54 3.78
N PRO A 380 -13.60 -5.78 3.48
CA PRO A 380 -12.68 -6.88 3.16
C PRO A 380 -11.70 -6.49 2.04
N ILE A 381 -10.41 -6.76 2.27
CA ILE A 381 -9.31 -6.50 1.34
C ILE A 381 -8.85 -7.84 0.79
N LEU A 382 -9.09 -8.08 -0.50
CA LEU A 382 -8.75 -9.35 -1.16
C LEU A 382 -7.41 -9.27 -1.88
N GLU A 383 -6.51 -10.22 -1.58
CA GLU A 383 -5.18 -10.29 -2.18
C GLU A 383 -5.02 -11.44 -3.15
N PHE A 384 -4.47 -11.12 -4.32
CA PHE A 384 -4.27 -12.04 -5.44
C PHE A 384 -2.82 -12.04 -5.95
N CYS A 385 -2.41 -13.09 -6.64
CA CYS A 385 -1.12 -13.11 -7.35
C CYS A 385 -1.28 -13.42 -8.84
N GLN A 386 -1.55 -14.68 -9.17
CA GLN A 386 -1.60 -15.16 -10.53
C GLN A 386 -3.03 -15.60 -10.85
N LEU A 387 -3.69 -14.88 -11.75
CA LEU A 387 -5.03 -15.21 -12.23
C LEU A 387 -4.91 -15.87 -13.60
N VAL A 388 -5.54 -17.03 -13.76
CA VAL A 388 -5.43 -17.85 -14.98
C VAL A 388 -6.79 -18.34 -15.45
N HIS A 389 -6.86 -18.73 -16.72
CA HIS A 389 -7.93 -19.60 -17.17
C HIS A 389 -7.46 -21.06 -17.03
N PRO A 390 -8.26 -21.97 -16.43
CA PRO A 390 -7.84 -23.36 -16.17
C PRO A 390 -7.30 -24.08 -17.41
N ASP A 391 -7.96 -23.91 -18.57
CA ASP A 391 -7.54 -24.54 -19.83
C ASP A 391 -6.23 -24.01 -20.43
N PHE A 392 -5.70 -22.89 -19.93
CA PHE A 392 -4.48 -22.25 -20.46
C PHE A 392 -3.29 -22.35 -19.52
N VAL A 393 -3.43 -23.14 -18.45
CA VAL A 393 -2.35 -23.44 -17.52
C VAL A 393 -1.25 -24.22 -18.27
N GLY A 394 -0.05 -23.63 -18.37
CA GLY A 394 1.09 -24.21 -19.10
C GLY A 394 1.21 -23.81 -20.59
N VAL A 395 0.28 -23.02 -21.13
CA VAL A 395 0.27 -22.60 -22.54
C VAL A 395 1.00 -21.25 -22.77
N GLN A 396 1.59 -20.63 -21.75
CA GLN A 396 2.31 -19.36 -21.92
C GLN A 396 3.75 -19.55 -22.43
N PRO A 397 4.12 -19.03 -23.62
CA PRO A 397 5.50 -18.96 -24.07
C PRO A 397 6.10 -17.60 -23.68
N SER A 398 6.05 -17.22 -22.40
CA SER A 398 6.84 -16.07 -21.93
C SER A 398 8.26 -16.54 -21.56
N ARG A 399 9.26 -15.64 -21.64
CA ARG A 399 10.68 -15.97 -21.38
C ARG A 399 10.96 -16.47 -19.95
N HIS A 400 9.96 -16.48 -19.09
CA HIS A 400 9.95 -17.11 -17.78
C HIS A 400 8.94 -18.25 -17.81
N GLN A 401 9.38 -19.48 -18.12
CA GLN A 401 8.63 -20.71 -17.89
C GLN A 401 8.35 -20.87 -16.39
N GLN A 402 7.44 -20.07 -15.84
CA GLN A 402 7.08 -20.19 -14.44
C GLN A 402 6.01 -21.27 -14.34
N ALA A 403 6.38 -22.34 -13.65
CA ALA A 403 5.45 -23.26 -13.04
C ALA A 403 4.27 -22.48 -12.39
N ILE A 404 3.12 -23.14 -12.29
CA ILE A 404 1.94 -22.61 -11.57
C ILE A 404 2.41 -22.00 -10.25
N ASN A 405 2.18 -20.71 -10.05
CA ASN A 405 2.55 -20.04 -8.82
C ASN A 405 1.75 -20.68 -7.67
N PRO A 406 2.35 -20.97 -6.50
CA PRO A 406 1.61 -21.49 -5.35
C PRO A 406 0.45 -20.60 -4.86
N TYR A 407 0.35 -19.37 -5.37
CA TYR A 407 -0.72 -18.40 -5.11
C TYR A 407 -1.60 -18.17 -6.37
N THR A 408 -1.81 -19.21 -7.17
CA THR A 408 -2.65 -19.16 -8.38
C THR A 408 -4.13 -19.28 -8.04
N ILE A 409 -4.99 -18.60 -8.79
CA ILE A 409 -6.44 -18.72 -8.76
C ILE A 409 -7.02 -18.62 -10.19
N SER A 410 -8.19 -19.20 -10.44
CA SER A 410 -8.85 -18.97 -11.74
C SER A 410 -9.54 -17.60 -11.79
N TRP A 411 -9.75 -17.06 -12.99
CA TRP A 411 -10.53 -15.83 -13.16
C TRP A 411 -11.93 -15.96 -12.56
N ARG A 412 -12.60 -17.09 -12.83
CA ARG A 412 -13.94 -17.38 -12.32
C ARG A 412 -13.98 -17.39 -10.80
N ASP A 413 -13.13 -18.20 -10.17
CA ASP A 413 -13.06 -18.30 -8.72
C ASP A 413 -12.71 -16.95 -8.07
N ALA A 414 -11.83 -16.16 -8.70
CA ALA A 414 -11.51 -14.83 -8.20
C ALA A 414 -12.73 -13.89 -8.22
N GLY A 415 -13.54 -13.90 -9.28
CA GLY A 415 -14.80 -13.14 -9.34
C GLY A 415 -15.83 -13.60 -8.31
N GLU A 416 -15.96 -14.91 -8.10
CA GLU A 416 -16.84 -15.48 -7.07
C GLU A 416 -16.38 -15.09 -5.65
N ALA A 417 -15.07 -15.05 -5.39
CA ALA A 417 -14.51 -14.59 -4.11
C ALA A 417 -14.81 -13.11 -3.84
N VAL A 418 -14.69 -12.25 -4.86
CA VAL A 418 -15.03 -10.82 -4.77
C VAL A 418 -16.52 -10.64 -4.44
N LEU A 419 -17.39 -11.41 -5.09
CA LEU A 419 -18.82 -11.40 -4.75
C LEU A 419 -19.07 -11.92 -3.33
N ALA A 420 -18.41 -13.00 -2.90
CA ALA A 420 -18.56 -13.52 -1.54
C ALA A 420 -18.21 -12.47 -0.48
N ALA A 421 -17.14 -11.70 -0.70
CA ALA A 421 -16.78 -10.57 0.13
C ALA A 421 -17.83 -9.45 0.15
N ALA A 422 -18.50 -9.19 -0.99
CA ALA A 422 -19.60 -8.21 -1.06
C ALA A 422 -20.88 -8.70 -0.36
N LEU A 423 -21.03 -10.01 -0.11
CA LEU A 423 -22.22 -10.62 0.44
C LEU A 423 -22.13 -10.96 1.93
N VAL A 424 -20.94 -10.94 2.52
CA VAL A 424 -20.75 -11.27 3.94
C VAL A 424 -21.52 -10.30 4.83
N SER A 425 -22.20 -10.83 5.85
CA SER A 425 -23.00 -10.03 6.80
C SER A 425 -22.21 -9.65 8.05
N ASP A 426 -21.14 -10.40 8.36
CA ASP A 426 -20.43 -10.31 9.62
C ASP A 426 -18.92 -10.54 9.43
N LEU A 427 -18.10 -9.64 9.94
CA LEU A 427 -16.65 -9.79 10.00
C LEU A 427 -16.13 -9.54 11.42
N PRO A 428 -15.08 -10.26 11.86
CA PRO A 428 -14.50 -10.10 13.18
C PRO A 428 -13.78 -8.75 13.36
N GLU A 429 -13.39 -8.11 12.26
CA GLU A 429 -12.87 -6.75 12.21
C GLU A 429 -13.39 -6.06 10.92
N PRO A 430 -13.33 -4.72 10.83
CA PRO A 430 -13.89 -3.96 9.71
C PRO A 430 -13.22 -4.25 8.36
N ALA A 431 -11.89 -4.39 8.32
CA ALA A 431 -11.13 -4.53 7.08
C ALA A 431 -10.06 -5.64 7.14
N PRO A 432 -10.48 -6.91 7.23
CA PRO A 432 -9.55 -8.03 7.21
C PRO A 432 -8.88 -8.15 5.84
N VAL A 433 -7.60 -8.52 5.84
CA VAL A 433 -6.87 -8.93 4.64
C VAL A 433 -7.10 -10.42 4.41
N ILE A 434 -7.54 -10.79 3.21
CA ILE A 434 -7.96 -12.15 2.88
C ILE A 434 -7.18 -12.64 1.67
N GLN A 435 -6.51 -13.78 1.82
CA GLN A 435 -5.75 -14.40 0.76
C GLN A 435 -6.66 -15.20 -0.17
N ILE A 436 -6.67 -14.87 -1.46
CA ILE A 436 -7.47 -15.58 -2.45
C ILE A 436 -6.56 -16.39 -3.38
N LEU A 437 -6.57 -17.70 -3.17
CA LEU A 437 -5.77 -18.68 -3.91
C LEU A 437 -6.47 -20.04 -3.93
N ALA A 438 -6.17 -20.83 -4.95
CA ALA A 438 -6.54 -22.24 -4.99
C ALA A 438 -5.63 -23.05 -4.05
N PRO A 439 -6.14 -24.12 -3.41
CA PRO A 439 -5.33 -25.02 -2.61
C PRO A 439 -4.15 -25.57 -3.43
N HIS A 440 -2.93 -25.33 -2.96
CA HIS A 440 -1.72 -25.79 -3.61
C HIS A 440 -1.04 -26.90 -2.80
N PRO A 441 -0.64 -28.05 -3.40
CA PRO A 441 -0.06 -29.19 -2.66
C PRO A 441 1.20 -28.85 -1.85
N ALA A 442 1.97 -27.86 -2.28
CA ALA A 442 3.17 -27.44 -1.55
C ALA A 442 2.87 -26.74 -0.21
N GLY A 443 1.62 -26.32 0.06
CA GLY A 443 1.22 -25.69 1.33
C GLY A 443 2.02 -24.44 1.70
N ARG A 444 2.57 -23.73 0.70
CA ARG A 444 3.42 -22.56 0.94
C ARG A 444 2.62 -21.39 1.50
N TYR A 445 1.48 -21.10 0.88
CA TYR A 445 0.55 -20.03 1.29
C TYR A 445 -0.79 -20.64 1.65
N LEU A 446 -1.48 -20.05 2.64
CA LEU A 446 -2.72 -20.58 3.20
C LEU A 446 -3.91 -19.68 2.85
N GLY A 447 -4.91 -20.25 2.17
CA GLY A 447 -6.15 -19.55 1.78
C GLY A 447 -7.31 -19.74 2.77
N ASP A 448 -7.05 -20.30 3.95
CA ASP A 448 -8.09 -20.73 4.89
C ASP A 448 -8.98 -19.57 5.39
N SER A 449 -8.46 -18.33 5.32
CA SER A 449 -9.21 -17.13 5.71
C SER A 449 -10.39 -16.84 4.78
N ALA A 450 -10.30 -17.21 3.50
CA ALA A 450 -11.40 -17.00 2.55
C ALA A 450 -12.62 -17.83 2.93
N GLU A 451 -12.44 -19.09 3.33
CA GLU A 451 -13.55 -19.90 3.85
C GLU A 451 -14.01 -19.39 5.21
N ARG A 452 -13.08 -19.17 6.14
CA ARG A 452 -13.40 -18.80 7.52
C ARG A 452 -14.16 -17.47 7.61
N LEU A 453 -13.81 -16.50 6.78
CA LEU A 453 -14.38 -15.15 6.82
C LEU A 453 -15.50 -14.95 5.81
N LEU A 454 -15.43 -15.56 4.62
CA LEU A 454 -16.39 -15.31 3.54
C LEU A 454 -17.34 -16.49 3.29
N GLY A 455 -17.10 -17.65 3.91
CA GLY A 455 -17.83 -18.88 3.61
C GLY A 455 -17.59 -19.38 2.17
N TRP A 456 -16.50 -18.96 1.54
CA TRP A 456 -16.19 -19.24 0.14
C TRP A 456 -14.96 -20.14 -0.01
N ARG A 457 -15.00 -21.03 -1.00
CA ARG A 457 -13.86 -21.87 -1.41
C ARG A 457 -13.74 -21.87 -2.93
N PRO A 458 -12.51 -21.86 -3.46
CA PRO A 458 -12.27 -22.03 -4.90
C PRO A 458 -12.73 -23.40 -5.36
N GLN A 459 -13.28 -23.46 -6.57
CA GLN A 459 -13.74 -24.69 -7.21
C GLN A 459 -12.66 -25.31 -8.10
N ASP A 460 -11.83 -24.48 -8.73
CA ASP A 460 -10.75 -24.92 -9.58
C ASP A 460 -9.54 -25.37 -8.77
N ARG A 461 -8.78 -26.32 -9.33
CA ARG A 461 -7.56 -26.85 -8.73
C ARG A 461 -6.44 -26.86 -9.75
N PHE A 462 -5.26 -26.43 -9.32
CA PHE A 462 -4.07 -26.42 -10.14
C PHE A 462 -3.09 -27.45 -9.58
N LEU A 463 -2.87 -28.53 -10.34
CA LEU A 463 -1.85 -29.51 -10.01
C LEU A 463 -0.52 -29.03 -10.60
N PRO A 464 0.60 -29.11 -9.86
CA PRO A 464 1.91 -28.87 -10.45
C PRO A 464 2.09 -29.84 -11.63
N VAL A 465 2.56 -29.31 -12.76
CA VAL A 465 2.99 -30.16 -13.88
C VAL A 465 4.20 -30.94 -13.38
N VAL A 466 4.04 -32.26 -13.24
CA VAL A 466 5.09 -33.19 -12.78
C VAL A 466 6.12 -33.41 -13.88
#